data_AF-A0AAR2LSY5-F1
#
_entry.id   AF-A0AAR2LSY5-F1
#
_cell.length_a   1.000
_cell.length_b   1.000
_cell.length_c   1.000
_cell.angle_alpha   90.00
_cell.angle_beta   90.00
_cell.angle_gamma   90.00
#
_symmetry.space_group_name_H-M   'P 1'
#
loop_
_entity.id
_entity.type
_entity.pdbx_description
1 polymer ?
#
loop_
_entity_poly.entity_id
_entity_poly.type
_entity_poly.pdbx_seq_one_letter_code
_entity_poly.pdbx_strand_id
1 'polypeptide(L)'
;MIINVLEFHIGLQCLFYFKKICVCVIGSFVDKNVYDWSSEDEEPDTRARPVQVLVVKDDHSFELDEAALSRILLAEELRDREVVAVSVAGAFRKGKSFLMDFMLRYMYNQAGEDWLGEPDEPLTGFSWRGGSERETTGIQIWSEVFLVDKPDGTKVAVLLMDTQGTFDSQSTLRDSATVFALSTMISSMQVYNISQNIQEDDLQHLQLFTEYGRLAMEETFLKPFQSMIFLVRDWSFPYEFPYGQEGGMKFLEKRLKISENQHEELQNVRKHIHSCFTNISCFLMPHPGLKVATNPHFDGRLKEIDQEFISNLQVLVPWLLGPKNLDVKEINGSKITCRGLLEYFKAYIKIYQGEELPHPKSMLQATAEANNLAAVAAAKDLYNRKMEEVSGGDRPFLAPSELQARHAVIREEALAVFRGVKKMGGEEFSRRYLLQLEAEIDELFVQYIKHNDSKNIFHAARTPATLFVVIFVMYVSAGITGFVGVDVIASVCNMVLGFALITLCTWAYIRYSGEYRELGAVIDQVAGALWDQGLQHVQCKYNHFICCIK
;
A
#
# COMPACT_ATOMS: atom_id res chain seq x y z
N MET A 1 24.72 26.89 -65.58
CA MET A 1 23.56 25.96 -65.63
C MET A 1 23.92 24.51 -65.28
N ILE A 2 25.17 24.05 -65.46
CA ILE A 2 25.59 22.68 -65.07
C ILE A 2 25.95 22.54 -63.56
N ILE A 3 26.34 23.64 -62.89
CA ILE A 3 26.67 23.64 -61.45
C ILE A 3 25.40 23.55 -60.57
N ASN A 4 24.30 24.22 -60.96
CA ASN A 4 23.04 24.19 -60.20
C ASN A 4 22.32 22.83 -60.23
N VAL A 5 22.59 21.99 -61.24
CA VAL A 5 22.02 20.63 -61.31
C VAL A 5 22.79 19.67 -60.41
N LEU A 6 24.09 19.91 -60.18
CA LEU A 6 24.92 19.10 -59.30
C LEU A 6 24.59 19.33 -57.82
N GLU A 7 24.33 20.59 -57.42
CA GLU A 7 23.91 20.94 -56.04
C GLU A 7 22.52 20.38 -55.70
N PHE A 8 21.59 20.38 -56.67
CA PHE A 8 20.25 19.80 -56.47
C PHE A 8 20.28 18.28 -56.31
N HIS A 9 21.23 17.60 -56.97
CA HIS A 9 21.36 16.14 -56.89
C HIS A 9 22.03 15.69 -55.58
N ILE A 10 22.99 16.45 -55.06
CA ILE A 10 23.63 16.21 -53.76
C ILE A 10 22.64 16.47 -52.61
N GLY A 11 21.80 17.51 -52.71
CA GLY A 11 20.73 17.80 -51.75
C GLY A 11 19.67 16.70 -51.64
N LEU A 12 19.27 16.10 -52.77
CA LEU A 12 18.33 14.96 -52.78
C LEU A 12 18.95 13.67 -52.24
N GLN A 13 20.25 13.43 -52.48
CA GLN A 13 20.96 12.26 -51.93
C GLN A 13 21.15 12.35 -50.41
N CYS A 14 21.42 13.55 -49.87
CA CYS A 14 21.47 13.77 -48.42
C CYS A 14 20.10 13.57 -47.75
N LEU A 15 18.99 13.99 -48.38
CA LEU A 15 17.63 13.75 -47.87
C LEU A 15 17.26 12.25 -47.86
N PHE A 16 17.72 11.49 -48.87
CA PHE A 16 17.52 10.04 -48.90
C PHE A 16 18.36 9.30 -47.84
N TYR A 17 19.58 9.76 -47.56
CA TYR A 17 20.42 9.22 -46.48
C TYR A 17 19.83 9.53 -45.09
N PHE A 18 19.27 10.73 -44.90
CA PHE A 18 18.63 11.11 -43.64
C PHE A 18 17.34 10.31 -43.37
N LYS A 19 16.55 10.02 -44.41
CA LYS A 19 15.38 9.14 -44.30
C LYS A 19 15.76 7.69 -43.97
N LYS A 20 16.91 7.20 -44.46
CA LYS A 20 17.45 5.88 -44.11
C LYS A 20 17.96 5.81 -42.67
N ILE A 21 18.56 6.88 -42.14
CA ILE A 21 19.04 6.95 -40.75
C ILE A 21 17.87 7.11 -39.77
N CYS A 22 16.86 7.92 -40.07
CA CYS A 22 15.64 8.01 -39.25
C CYS A 22 14.84 6.70 -39.20
N VAL A 23 14.80 5.93 -40.29
CA VAL A 23 14.12 4.61 -40.30
C VAL A 23 14.96 3.55 -39.59
N CYS A 24 16.29 3.69 -39.53
CA CYS A 24 17.17 2.74 -38.82
C CYS A 24 17.24 2.97 -37.30
N VAL A 25 16.84 4.15 -36.80
CA VAL A 25 16.79 4.47 -35.35
C VAL A 25 15.38 4.24 -34.76
N ILE A 26 14.35 4.12 -35.59
CA ILE A 26 12.96 3.83 -35.17
C ILE A 26 12.61 2.33 -35.36
N GLY A 27 13.46 1.56 -36.06
CA GLY A 27 13.21 0.15 -36.42
C GLY A 27 13.81 -0.92 -35.49
N SER A 28 14.39 -0.56 -34.35
CA SER A 28 15.03 -1.53 -33.44
C SER A 28 14.38 -1.56 -32.06
N PHE A 29 13.06 -1.78 -32.00
CA PHE A 29 12.38 -2.14 -30.73
C PHE A 29 11.09 -2.90 -30.99
N VAL A 30 11.12 -3.95 -31.82
CA VAL A 30 10.03 -4.93 -31.90
C VAL A 30 10.62 -6.30 -32.25
N ASP A 31 10.90 -7.13 -31.23
CA ASP A 31 10.23 -8.43 -31.07
C ASP A 31 10.70 -9.20 -29.83
N LYS A 32 9.71 -9.55 -29.01
CA LYS A 32 9.47 -10.86 -28.35
C LYS A 32 10.45 -11.37 -27.29
N ASN A 33 9.98 -11.37 -26.04
CA ASN A 33 9.38 -12.55 -25.40
C ASN A 33 9.03 -12.23 -23.94
N VAL A 34 7.78 -11.88 -23.67
CA VAL A 34 7.19 -12.03 -22.33
C VAL A 34 6.06 -13.02 -22.50
N TYR A 35 6.19 -14.13 -21.77
CA TYR A 35 5.21 -15.20 -21.69
C TYR A 35 3.90 -14.62 -21.15
N ASP A 36 2.87 -14.66 -22.00
CA ASP A 36 1.49 -14.35 -21.67
C ASP A 36 0.93 -15.48 -20.80
N TRP A 37 0.89 -15.25 -19.49
CA TRP A 37 0.00 -15.98 -18.60
C TRP A 37 -1.32 -15.21 -18.61
N SER A 38 -2.32 -15.79 -19.26
CA SER A 38 -3.70 -15.34 -19.21
C SER A 38 -4.24 -15.48 -17.77
N SER A 39 -4.00 -14.49 -16.92
CA SER A 39 -4.93 -14.17 -15.84
C SER A 39 -5.96 -13.25 -16.44
N GLU A 40 -7.22 -13.67 -16.39
CA GLU A 40 -8.37 -12.82 -16.70
C GLU A 40 -8.21 -11.49 -15.95
N ASP A 41 -7.98 -10.40 -16.68
CA ASP A 41 -8.08 -9.05 -16.16
C ASP A 41 -9.55 -8.84 -15.76
N GLU A 42 -9.87 -9.17 -14.50
CA GLU A 42 -11.08 -8.65 -13.85
C GLU A 42 -10.99 -7.13 -13.93
N GLU A 43 -11.94 -6.50 -14.63
CA GLU A 43 -12.17 -5.06 -14.47
C GLU A 43 -12.22 -4.74 -12.97
N PRO A 44 -11.61 -3.62 -12.51
CA PRO A 44 -11.67 -3.26 -11.11
C PRO A 44 -13.13 -2.92 -10.77
N ASP A 45 -13.85 -3.92 -10.27
CA ASP A 45 -15.15 -3.75 -9.66
C ASP A 45 -14.99 -2.71 -8.54
N THR A 46 -15.43 -1.48 -8.80
CA THR A 46 -15.31 -0.34 -7.88
C THR A 46 -16.10 -0.51 -6.59
N ARG A 47 -16.83 -1.62 -6.43
CA ARG A 47 -17.66 -1.89 -5.26
C ARG A 47 -16.86 -2.58 -4.17
N ALA A 48 -16.97 -2.07 -2.95
CA ALA A 48 -16.33 -2.68 -1.80
C ALA A 48 -16.82 -4.12 -1.58
N ARG A 49 -15.88 -5.05 -1.39
CA ARG A 49 -16.12 -6.50 -1.34
C ARG A 49 -15.15 -7.19 -0.38
N PRO A 50 -15.49 -8.39 0.13
CA PRO A 50 -14.51 -9.18 0.87
C PRO A 50 -13.41 -9.68 -0.09
N VAL A 51 -12.16 -9.53 0.31
CA VAL A 51 -10.98 -9.93 -0.45
C VAL A 51 -10.26 -11.02 0.32
N GLN A 52 -10.13 -12.18 -0.32
CA GLN A 52 -9.38 -13.30 0.22
C GLN A 52 -7.89 -12.96 0.22
N VAL A 53 -7.27 -12.91 1.39
CA VAL A 53 -5.83 -12.61 1.51
C VAL A 53 -5.01 -13.82 1.89
N LEU A 54 -5.55 -14.68 2.76
CA LEU A 54 -4.91 -15.95 3.12
C LEU A 54 -5.74 -17.08 2.57
N VAL A 55 -5.18 -17.87 1.66
CA VAL A 55 -5.85 -19.06 1.08
C VAL A 55 -5.30 -20.30 1.76
N VAL A 56 -6.20 -21.18 2.23
CA VAL A 56 -5.86 -22.54 2.67
C VAL A 56 -6.16 -23.47 1.50
N LYS A 57 -5.13 -24.09 0.95
CA LYS A 57 -5.25 -25.03 -0.17
C LYS A 57 -5.70 -26.41 0.33
N ASP A 58 -6.15 -27.25 -0.61
CA ASP A 58 -6.59 -28.62 -0.33
C ASP A 58 -5.46 -29.52 0.20
N ASP A 59 -4.20 -29.16 -0.06
CA ASP A 59 -3.02 -29.83 0.49
C ASP A 59 -2.62 -29.32 1.88
N HIS A 60 -3.48 -28.51 2.51
CA HIS A 60 -3.24 -27.85 3.81
C HIS A 60 -2.03 -26.90 3.81
N SER A 61 -1.60 -26.43 2.64
CA SER A 61 -0.64 -25.33 2.53
C SER A 61 -1.33 -23.97 2.58
N PHE A 62 -0.59 -22.95 3.02
CA PHE A 62 -1.08 -21.58 3.13
C PHE A 62 -0.40 -20.67 2.10
N GLU A 63 -1.22 -19.94 1.35
CA GLU A 63 -0.75 -18.96 0.38
C GLU A 63 -1.29 -17.57 0.74
N LEU A 64 -0.41 -16.58 0.70
CA LEU A 64 -0.77 -15.17 0.87
C LEU A 64 -0.91 -14.55 -0.52
N ASP A 65 -2.08 -13.98 -0.81
CA ASP A 65 -2.25 -13.12 -1.98
C ASP A 65 -1.61 -11.75 -1.69
N GLU A 66 -0.30 -11.69 -1.90
CA GLU A 66 0.49 -10.49 -1.69
C GLU A 66 0.03 -9.33 -2.59
N ALA A 67 -0.44 -9.62 -3.80
CA ALA A 67 -0.87 -8.61 -4.75
C ALA A 67 -2.16 -7.93 -4.29
N ALA A 68 -3.16 -8.72 -3.89
CA ALA A 68 -4.42 -8.21 -3.36
C ALA A 68 -4.22 -7.43 -2.05
N LEU A 69 -3.40 -7.95 -1.13
CA LEU A 69 -3.11 -7.27 0.13
C LEU A 69 -2.32 -5.97 -0.08
N SER A 70 -1.35 -5.96 -1.00
CA SER A 70 -0.58 -4.76 -1.36
C SER A 70 -1.47 -3.69 -1.98
N ARG A 71 -2.41 -4.06 -2.85
CA ARG A 71 -3.37 -3.13 -3.47
C ARG A 71 -4.21 -2.40 -2.42
N ILE A 72 -4.59 -3.08 -1.33
CA ILE A 72 -5.40 -2.49 -0.25
C ILE A 72 -4.54 -1.65 0.70
N LEU A 73 -3.43 -2.21 1.21
CA LEU A 73 -2.64 -1.56 2.28
C LEU A 73 -1.64 -0.51 1.77
N LEU A 74 -1.23 -0.55 0.51
CA LEU A 74 -0.26 0.39 -0.07
C LEU A 74 -0.89 1.53 -0.87
N ALA A 75 -2.23 1.67 -0.84
CA ALA A 75 -2.91 2.82 -1.41
C ALA A 75 -2.34 4.14 -0.84
N GLU A 76 -2.18 5.15 -1.68
CA GLU A 76 -1.41 6.37 -1.37
C GLU A 76 -1.91 7.09 -0.11
N GLU A 77 -3.23 7.15 0.09
CA GLU A 77 -3.87 7.81 1.22
C GLU A 77 -3.73 7.03 2.55
N LEU A 78 -3.43 5.74 2.47
CA LEU A 78 -3.46 4.78 3.58
C LEU A 78 -2.08 4.30 4.02
N ARG A 79 -1.13 4.14 3.09
CA ARG A 79 0.14 3.43 3.32
C ARG A 79 0.97 3.92 4.51
N ASP A 80 0.88 5.22 4.82
CA ASP A 80 1.63 5.87 5.91
C ASP A 80 0.76 6.12 7.16
N ARG A 81 -0.49 5.67 7.16
CA ARG A 81 -1.41 5.80 8.31
C ARG A 81 -1.16 4.69 9.32
N GLU A 82 -1.25 5.05 10.60
CA GLU A 82 -1.32 4.10 11.71
C GLU A 82 -2.57 3.22 11.54
N VAL A 83 -2.41 1.90 11.68
CA VAL A 83 -3.49 0.93 11.39
C VAL A 83 -4.12 0.39 12.67
N VAL A 84 -5.43 0.21 12.65
CA VAL A 84 -6.23 -0.50 13.64
C VAL A 84 -6.78 -1.73 12.95
N ALA A 85 -6.42 -2.92 13.40
CA ALA A 85 -6.84 -4.17 12.76
C ALA A 85 -7.78 -4.93 13.70
N VAL A 86 -9.04 -5.06 13.30
CA VAL A 86 -10.09 -5.75 14.06
C VAL A 86 -10.35 -7.10 13.42
N SER A 87 -10.16 -8.16 14.19
CA SER A 87 -10.35 -9.54 13.76
C SER A 87 -11.48 -10.19 14.54
N VAL A 88 -12.32 -10.97 13.85
CA VAL A 88 -13.28 -11.86 14.50
C VAL A 88 -12.89 -13.30 14.22
N ALA A 89 -12.55 -14.06 15.27
CA ALA A 89 -12.18 -15.46 15.17
C ALA A 89 -12.94 -16.33 16.18
N GLY A 90 -13.01 -17.63 15.92
CA GLY A 90 -13.70 -18.59 16.76
C GLY A 90 -14.39 -19.67 15.96
N ALA A 91 -15.12 -20.54 16.66
CA ALA A 91 -15.68 -21.76 16.07
C ALA A 91 -16.55 -21.49 14.83
N PHE A 92 -16.55 -22.48 13.95
CA PHE A 92 -17.33 -22.48 12.73
C PHE A 92 -18.86 -22.45 12.97
N ARG A 93 -19.62 -21.80 12.04
CA ARG A 93 -21.08 -21.52 12.13
C ARG A 93 -21.58 -20.82 13.39
N LYS A 94 -20.74 -19.99 14.02
CA LYS A 94 -21.15 -19.18 15.19
C LYS A 94 -21.47 -17.71 14.87
N GLY A 95 -21.81 -17.41 13.60
CA GLY A 95 -22.27 -16.07 13.19
C GLY A 95 -21.21 -14.98 13.26
N LYS A 96 -19.97 -15.26 12.82
CA LYS A 96 -18.85 -14.29 12.77
C LYS A 96 -19.06 -13.24 11.68
N SER A 97 -19.19 -13.68 10.43
CA SER A 97 -19.43 -12.82 9.26
C SER A 97 -20.73 -12.02 9.43
N PHE A 98 -21.78 -12.62 10.00
CA PHE A 98 -23.02 -11.91 10.39
C PHE A 98 -22.78 -10.74 11.35
N LEU A 99 -21.90 -10.89 12.35
CA LEU A 99 -21.53 -9.79 13.24
C LEU A 99 -20.71 -8.72 12.51
N MET A 100 -19.77 -9.16 11.66
CA MET A 100 -18.92 -8.25 10.92
C MET A 100 -19.68 -7.40 9.90
N ASP A 101 -20.78 -7.87 9.34
CA ASP A 101 -21.60 -7.05 8.46
C ASP A 101 -22.31 -5.91 9.21
N PHE A 102 -22.67 -6.10 10.48
CA PHE A 102 -23.13 -4.99 11.32
C PHE A 102 -22.00 -4.02 11.67
N MET A 103 -20.78 -4.54 11.87
CA MET A 103 -19.60 -3.68 11.99
C MET A 103 -19.39 -2.84 10.72
N LEU A 104 -19.55 -3.42 9.53
CA LEU A 104 -19.50 -2.67 8.27
C LEU A 104 -20.56 -1.58 8.22
N ARG A 105 -21.82 -1.88 8.56
CA ARG A 105 -22.89 -0.86 8.63
C ARG A 105 -22.51 0.30 9.55
N TYR A 106 -21.95 0.00 10.73
CA TYR A 106 -21.44 1.04 11.63
C TYR A 106 -20.32 1.87 11.01
N MET A 107 -19.33 1.23 10.38
CA MET A 107 -18.19 1.92 9.78
C MET A 107 -18.59 2.84 8.62
N TYR A 108 -19.56 2.45 7.79
CA TYR A 108 -20.09 3.32 6.73
C TYR A 108 -20.98 4.44 7.27
N ASN A 109 -21.70 4.22 8.37
CA ASN A 109 -22.71 5.14 8.91
C ASN A 109 -22.33 5.74 10.28
N GLN A 110 -21.03 5.91 10.59
CA GLN A 110 -20.58 6.41 11.90
C GLN A 110 -21.17 7.76 12.32
N ALA A 111 -21.62 8.57 11.35
CA ALA A 111 -22.22 9.89 11.59
C ALA A 111 -23.73 9.86 11.86
N GLY A 112 -24.41 8.72 11.71
CA GLY A 112 -25.86 8.58 11.88
C GLY A 112 -26.25 8.06 13.28
N GLU A 113 -27.32 8.61 13.85
CA GLU A 113 -27.93 8.06 15.08
C GLU A 113 -28.50 6.65 14.85
N ASP A 114 -28.96 6.34 13.62
CA ASP A 114 -29.52 5.06 13.19
C ASP A 114 -28.57 4.26 12.29
N TRP A 115 -27.33 4.05 12.73
CA TRP A 115 -26.30 3.32 11.94
C TRP A 115 -26.67 1.86 11.61
N LEU A 116 -27.61 1.25 12.33
CA LEU A 116 -28.02 -0.15 12.11
C LEU A 116 -28.66 -0.39 10.74
N GLY A 117 -29.11 0.66 10.05
CA GLY A 117 -29.80 0.59 8.77
C GLY A 117 -31.31 0.39 8.91
N GLU A 118 -31.99 0.36 7.77
CA GLU A 118 -33.46 0.29 7.74
C GLU A 118 -33.96 -1.10 8.15
N PRO A 119 -35.14 -1.22 8.80
CA PRO A 119 -35.64 -2.51 9.28
C PRO A 119 -35.87 -3.58 8.20
N ASP A 120 -36.12 -3.14 6.97
CA ASP A 120 -36.39 -3.97 5.79
C ASP A 120 -35.14 -4.22 4.92
N GLU A 121 -34.00 -3.62 5.25
CA GLU A 121 -32.77 -3.72 4.48
C GLU A 121 -32.02 -5.03 4.77
N PRO A 122 -31.71 -5.85 3.75
CA PRO A 122 -30.94 -7.07 3.92
C PRO A 122 -29.49 -6.79 4.35
N LEU A 123 -28.89 -7.71 5.08
CA LEU A 123 -27.51 -7.57 5.56
C LEU A 123 -26.54 -8.06 4.48
N THR A 124 -25.66 -7.16 4.03
CA THR A 124 -24.68 -7.43 2.98
C THR A 124 -23.28 -7.05 3.43
N GLY A 125 -22.29 -7.81 2.99
CA GLY A 125 -20.88 -7.59 3.32
C GLY A 125 -20.06 -8.83 3.03
N PHE A 126 -19.51 -9.44 4.07
CA PHE A 126 -18.86 -10.75 4.00
C PHE A 126 -19.89 -11.84 3.68
N SER A 127 -19.49 -12.90 2.98
CA SER A 127 -20.43 -13.99 2.68
C SER A 127 -20.87 -14.69 3.96
N TRP A 128 -22.18 -14.72 4.20
CA TRP A 128 -22.81 -15.48 5.28
C TRP A 128 -24.13 -16.09 4.79
N ARG A 129 -24.75 -16.98 5.57
CA ARG A 129 -24.73 -18.42 5.32
C ARG A 129 -25.38 -19.22 6.46
N GLY A 130 -26.64 -19.66 6.33
CA GLY A 130 -27.14 -20.82 7.08
C GLY A 130 -26.49 -22.14 6.61
N GLY A 131 -26.82 -23.26 7.25
CA GLY A 131 -26.34 -24.60 6.86
C GLY A 131 -25.13 -25.13 7.64
N SER A 132 -24.76 -26.39 7.43
CA SER A 132 -23.75 -27.12 8.21
C SER A 132 -22.35 -27.18 7.60
N GLU A 133 -22.22 -26.99 6.28
CA GLU A 133 -20.93 -26.94 5.56
C GLU A 133 -20.27 -25.58 5.68
N ARG A 134 -18.96 -25.43 5.46
CA ARG A 134 -18.24 -24.15 5.59
C ARG A 134 -18.50 -23.10 4.51
N GLU A 135 -18.14 -21.86 4.86
CA GLU A 135 -18.27 -20.70 3.97
C GLU A 135 -16.93 -19.98 3.82
N THR A 136 -16.43 -19.37 4.90
CA THR A 136 -15.14 -18.67 4.90
C THR A 136 -13.98 -19.66 5.02
N THR A 137 -13.02 -19.61 4.10
CA THR A 137 -11.73 -20.31 4.20
C THR A 137 -10.62 -19.29 4.44
N GLY A 138 -9.57 -19.64 5.20
CA GLY A 138 -8.45 -18.75 5.51
C GLY A 138 -8.83 -17.41 6.17
N ILE A 139 -8.33 -16.30 5.63
CA ILE A 139 -8.58 -14.93 6.13
C ILE A 139 -9.04 -14.05 4.97
N GLN A 140 -10.16 -13.37 5.18
CA GLN A 140 -10.68 -12.34 4.29
C GLN A 140 -10.56 -10.98 4.96
N ILE A 141 -10.24 -9.96 4.17
CA ILE A 141 -10.29 -8.56 4.62
C ILE A 141 -11.30 -7.78 3.79
N TRP A 142 -11.86 -6.74 4.37
CA TRP A 142 -12.69 -5.83 3.59
C TRP A 142 -11.81 -5.00 2.64
N SER A 143 -12.21 -4.85 1.38
CA SER A 143 -11.40 -4.13 0.38
C SER A 143 -11.24 -2.65 0.66
N GLU A 144 -12.21 -2.04 1.36
CA GLU A 144 -12.19 -0.63 1.73
C GLU A 144 -11.66 -0.47 3.16
N VAL A 145 -10.60 0.31 3.34
CA VAL A 145 -10.04 0.61 4.65
C VAL A 145 -10.57 1.95 5.12
N PHE A 146 -11.19 1.97 6.30
CA PHE A 146 -11.89 3.15 6.78
C PHE A 146 -10.92 4.12 7.45
N LEU A 147 -10.98 5.40 7.09
CA LEU A 147 -10.24 6.46 7.78
C LEU A 147 -11.10 7.04 8.90
N VAL A 148 -10.63 6.90 10.15
CA VAL A 148 -11.35 7.39 11.33
C VAL A 148 -10.53 8.45 12.05
N ASP A 149 -11.17 9.58 12.37
CA ASP A 149 -10.61 10.64 13.21
C ASP A 149 -10.72 10.25 14.68
N LYS A 150 -9.58 10.03 15.34
CA LYS A 150 -9.53 9.80 16.78
C LYS A 150 -9.72 11.12 17.54
N PRO A 151 -10.19 11.05 18.80
CA PRO A 151 -10.39 12.25 19.64
C PRO A 151 -9.11 13.06 19.90
N ASP A 152 -7.94 12.45 19.74
CA ASP A 152 -6.63 13.10 19.85
C ASP A 152 -6.22 13.88 18.57
N GLY A 153 -7.06 13.87 17.54
CA GLY A 153 -6.83 14.52 16.25
C GLY A 153 -6.01 13.67 15.27
N THR A 154 -5.65 12.44 15.63
CA THR A 154 -4.94 11.52 14.73
C THR A 154 -5.92 10.80 13.81
N LYS A 155 -5.56 10.67 12.52
CA LYS A 155 -6.30 9.85 11.56
C LYS A 155 -5.69 8.45 11.47
N VAL A 156 -6.50 7.45 11.76
CA VAL A 156 -6.11 6.03 11.72
C VAL A 156 -6.86 5.28 10.65
N ALA A 157 -6.24 4.23 10.11
CA ALA A 157 -6.81 3.35 9.11
C ALA A 157 -7.37 2.10 9.79
N VAL A 158 -8.67 1.81 9.64
CA VAL A 158 -9.35 0.67 10.28
C VAL A 158 -9.55 -0.44 9.26
N LEU A 159 -8.93 -1.59 9.54
CA LEU A 159 -9.00 -2.82 8.76
C LEU A 159 -9.88 -3.84 9.48
N LEU A 160 -10.89 -4.38 8.79
CA LEU A 160 -11.72 -5.47 9.28
C LEU A 160 -11.29 -6.81 8.65
N MET A 161 -11.09 -7.82 9.48
CA MET A 161 -10.64 -9.16 9.06
C MET A 161 -11.62 -10.23 9.53
N ASP A 162 -12.20 -10.97 8.58
CA ASP A 162 -12.97 -12.19 8.85
C ASP A 162 -12.06 -13.39 8.75
N THR A 163 -12.27 -14.36 9.63
CA THR A 163 -11.43 -15.55 9.69
C THR A 163 -12.27 -16.80 9.56
N GLN A 164 -11.67 -17.83 8.97
CA GLN A 164 -12.25 -19.17 8.94
C GLN A 164 -12.58 -19.63 10.35
N GLY A 165 -13.71 -20.33 10.47
CA GLY A 165 -14.08 -20.95 11.72
C GLY A 165 -13.15 -22.09 12.09
N THR A 166 -12.67 -22.10 13.33
CA THR A 166 -11.93 -23.23 13.86
C THR A 166 -12.84 -24.46 13.99
N PHE A 167 -12.26 -25.66 13.88
CA PHE A 167 -12.93 -26.96 14.08
C PHE A 167 -14.01 -27.31 13.04
N ASP A 168 -13.76 -27.01 11.77
CA ASP A 168 -14.58 -27.59 10.70
C ASP A 168 -14.16 -29.06 10.41
N SER A 169 -14.95 -29.77 9.60
CA SER A 169 -14.74 -31.19 9.28
C SER A 169 -13.66 -31.46 8.23
N GLN A 170 -13.12 -30.42 7.59
CA GLN A 170 -12.22 -30.52 6.44
C GLN A 170 -10.81 -29.97 6.76
N SER A 171 -10.66 -29.20 7.82
CA SER A 171 -9.42 -28.55 8.24
C SER A 171 -8.79 -29.27 9.41
N THR A 172 -7.46 -29.31 9.39
CA THR A 172 -6.69 -29.88 10.50
C THR A 172 -6.69 -28.92 11.70
N LEU A 173 -6.31 -29.44 12.86
CA LEU A 173 -6.05 -28.61 14.04
C LEU A 173 -4.97 -27.55 13.75
N ARG A 174 -3.97 -27.90 12.91
CA ARG A 174 -2.92 -26.98 12.46
C ARG A 174 -3.51 -25.83 11.63
N ASP A 175 -4.46 -26.10 10.73
CA ASP A 175 -5.09 -25.06 9.90
C ASP A 175 -5.86 -24.07 10.76
N SER A 176 -6.69 -24.59 11.66
CA SER A 176 -7.47 -23.80 12.60
C SER A 176 -6.55 -22.95 13.49
N ALA A 177 -5.49 -23.55 14.02
CA ALA A 177 -4.52 -22.87 14.87
C ALA A 177 -3.73 -21.80 14.11
N THR A 178 -3.34 -22.05 12.86
CA THR A 178 -2.57 -21.12 12.02
C THR A 178 -3.39 -19.87 11.68
N VAL A 179 -4.64 -20.05 11.24
CA VAL A 179 -5.55 -18.93 10.94
C VAL A 179 -5.81 -18.09 12.20
N PHE A 180 -6.06 -18.75 13.34
CA PHE A 180 -6.26 -18.06 14.60
C PHE A 180 -4.98 -17.32 15.07
N ALA A 181 -3.81 -17.94 14.91
CA ALA A 181 -2.53 -17.34 15.25
C ALA A 181 -2.25 -16.08 14.43
N LEU A 182 -2.34 -16.20 13.11
CA LEU A 182 -2.09 -15.10 12.17
C LEU A 182 -3.05 -13.94 12.44
N SER A 183 -4.34 -14.22 12.59
CA SER A 183 -5.32 -13.17 12.87
C SER A 183 -5.07 -12.48 14.22
N THR A 184 -4.65 -13.20 15.25
CA THR A 184 -4.30 -12.63 16.57
C THR A 184 -3.01 -11.80 16.52
N MET A 185 -1.98 -12.26 15.81
CA MET A 185 -0.71 -11.53 15.69
C MET A 185 -0.85 -10.23 14.89
N ILE A 186 -1.70 -10.24 13.86
CA ILE A 186 -1.94 -9.07 13.00
C ILE A 186 -2.91 -8.08 13.64
N SER A 187 -3.95 -8.55 14.33
CA SER A 187 -4.97 -7.67 14.91
C SER A 187 -4.47 -6.88 16.12
N SER A 188 -4.98 -5.66 16.29
CA SER A 188 -4.89 -4.91 17.55
C SER A 188 -6.04 -5.26 18.48
N MET A 189 -7.18 -5.65 17.91
CA MET A 189 -8.35 -6.13 18.63
C MET A 189 -8.79 -7.49 18.08
N GLN A 190 -8.68 -8.53 18.91
CA GLN A 190 -9.13 -9.88 18.59
C GLN A 190 -10.46 -10.15 19.31
N VAL A 191 -11.54 -10.25 18.55
CA VAL A 191 -12.85 -10.70 19.03
C VAL A 191 -12.90 -12.21 18.93
N TYR A 192 -12.88 -12.89 20.08
CA TYR A 192 -13.02 -14.33 20.18
C TYR A 192 -14.50 -14.69 20.37
N ASN A 193 -15.14 -15.08 19.27
CA ASN A 193 -16.56 -15.39 19.18
C ASN A 193 -16.83 -16.84 19.60
N ILE A 194 -17.37 -16.99 20.80
CA ILE A 194 -17.67 -18.27 21.47
C ILE A 194 -19.18 -18.48 21.54
N SER A 195 -19.62 -19.73 21.49
CA SER A 195 -21.04 -20.09 21.58
C SER A 195 -21.39 -20.48 23.02
N GLN A 196 -22.43 -19.86 23.57
CA GLN A 196 -23.05 -20.12 24.87
C GLN A 196 -22.18 -19.87 26.10
N ASN A 197 -20.99 -20.44 26.20
CA ASN A 197 -20.19 -20.42 27.43
C ASN A 197 -18.71 -20.51 27.12
N ILE A 198 -17.86 -19.94 27.98
CA ILE A 198 -16.40 -20.12 27.90
C ILE A 198 -16.05 -21.46 28.57
N GLN A 199 -15.62 -22.42 27.77
CA GLN A 199 -15.21 -23.76 28.21
C GLN A 199 -13.68 -23.83 28.37
N GLU A 200 -13.17 -24.90 29.00
CA GLU A 200 -11.70 -25.03 29.21
C GLU A 200 -10.96 -25.33 27.90
N ASP A 201 -11.60 -26.04 26.97
CA ASP A 201 -11.07 -26.27 25.62
C ASP A 201 -10.94 -24.96 24.83
N ASP A 202 -11.88 -24.02 24.97
CA ASP A 202 -11.74 -22.67 24.39
C ASP A 202 -10.46 -21.97 24.88
N LEU A 203 -10.11 -22.15 26.15
CA LEU A 203 -8.92 -21.57 26.77
C LEU A 203 -7.65 -22.35 26.39
N GLN A 204 -7.72 -23.68 26.26
CA GLN A 204 -6.60 -24.50 25.79
C GLN A 204 -6.24 -24.20 24.34
N HIS A 205 -7.19 -23.87 23.47
CA HIS A 205 -6.87 -23.41 22.11
C HIS A 205 -6.03 -22.12 22.12
N LEU A 206 -6.18 -21.28 23.15
CA LEU A 206 -5.35 -20.11 23.35
C LEU A 206 -3.93 -20.45 23.86
N GLN A 207 -3.69 -21.67 24.33
CA GLN A 207 -2.39 -22.12 24.84
C GLN A 207 -1.29 -22.12 23.78
N LEU A 208 -1.62 -22.28 22.49
CA LEU A 208 -0.59 -22.16 21.45
C LEU A 208 0.09 -20.77 21.49
N PHE A 209 -0.66 -19.74 21.87
CA PHE A 209 -0.16 -18.36 21.99
C PHE A 209 0.61 -18.12 23.28
N THR A 210 0.44 -18.98 24.27
CA THR A 210 1.02 -18.78 25.60
C THR A 210 2.53 -18.98 25.61
N GLU A 211 3.04 -19.94 24.84
CA GLU A 211 4.48 -20.15 24.70
C GLU A 211 5.14 -19.06 23.85
N TYR A 212 4.46 -18.60 22.80
CA TYR A 212 4.93 -17.45 22.03
C TYR A 212 5.01 -16.19 22.89
N GLY A 213 3.93 -15.88 23.62
CA GLY A 213 3.90 -14.71 24.47
C GLY A 213 4.91 -14.76 25.59
N ARG A 214 5.18 -15.95 26.15
CA ARG A 214 6.25 -16.14 27.12
C ARG A 214 7.63 -15.76 26.56
N LEU A 215 8.01 -16.30 25.39
CA LEU A 215 9.29 -15.95 24.77
C LEU A 215 9.38 -14.46 24.39
N ALA A 216 8.29 -13.90 23.86
CA ALA A 216 8.25 -12.48 23.51
C ALA A 216 8.47 -11.58 24.74
N MET A 217 7.90 -11.94 25.89
CA MET A 217 8.10 -11.22 27.15
C MET A 217 9.53 -11.35 27.67
N GLU A 218 10.18 -12.50 27.49
CA GLU A 218 11.58 -12.72 27.89
C GLU A 218 12.54 -11.80 27.12
N GLU A 219 12.28 -11.50 25.85
CA GLU A 219 13.15 -10.62 25.04
C GLU A 219 12.75 -9.13 25.08
N THR A 220 11.46 -8.82 25.13
CA THR A 220 10.96 -7.44 24.94
C THR A 220 10.44 -6.78 26.21
N PHE A 221 10.20 -7.57 27.27
CA PHE A 221 9.53 -7.15 28.51
C PHE A 221 8.11 -6.58 28.33
N LEU A 222 7.58 -6.59 27.11
CA LEU A 222 6.24 -6.12 26.78
C LEU A 222 5.33 -7.32 26.50
N LYS A 223 4.02 -7.11 26.68
CA LYS A 223 3.04 -8.11 26.25
C LYS A 223 2.97 -8.14 24.72
N PRO A 224 2.90 -9.32 24.10
CA PRO A 224 2.91 -9.48 22.64
C PRO A 224 1.63 -8.97 21.97
N PHE A 225 0.49 -8.99 22.67
CA PHE A 225 -0.82 -8.67 22.11
C PHE A 225 -1.53 -7.58 22.92
N GLN A 226 -2.46 -6.91 22.25
CA GLN A 226 -3.15 -5.75 22.79
C GLN A 226 -4.49 -6.17 23.41
N SER A 227 -5.57 -6.14 22.64
CA SER A 227 -6.93 -6.32 23.16
C SER A 227 -7.53 -7.66 22.72
N MET A 228 -7.94 -8.50 23.68
CA MET A 228 -8.71 -9.72 23.44
C MET A 228 -10.10 -9.60 24.06
N ILE A 229 -11.13 -9.88 23.25
CA ILE A 229 -12.53 -9.72 23.63
C ILE A 229 -13.25 -11.05 23.51
N PHE A 230 -13.64 -11.62 24.64
CA PHE A 230 -14.49 -12.80 24.69
C PHE A 230 -15.94 -12.39 24.37
N LEU A 231 -16.40 -12.69 23.17
CA LEU A 231 -17.78 -12.46 22.77
C LEU A 231 -18.57 -13.75 22.90
N VAL A 232 -19.35 -13.86 23.97
CA VAL A 232 -20.18 -15.05 24.24
C VAL A 232 -21.54 -14.86 23.59
N ARG A 233 -21.79 -15.61 22.51
CA ARG A 233 -23.06 -15.65 21.78
C ARG A 233 -24.07 -16.52 22.49
N ASP A 234 -25.36 -16.26 22.31
CA ASP A 234 -26.45 -17.09 22.82
C ASP A 234 -26.38 -17.31 24.35
N TRP A 235 -25.93 -16.29 25.08
CA TRP A 235 -25.86 -16.34 26.54
C TRP A 235 -27.26 -16.53 27.12
N SER A 236 -27.42 -17.61 27.89
CA SER A 236 -28.73 -18.10 28.32
C SER A 236 -29.03 -17.79 29.80
N PHE A 237 -28.10 -17.15 30.51
CA PHE A 237 -28.20 -16.93 31.97
C PHE A 237 -28.11 -15.45 32.37
N PRO A 238 -28.94 -14.54 31.79
CA PRO A 238 -28.92 -13.11 32.12
C PRO A 238 -29.25 -12.82 33.58
N TYR A 239 -29.92 -13.74 34.26
CA TYR A 239 -30.25 -13.66 35.68
C TYR A 239 -29.06 -13.92 36.62
N GLU A 240 -27.99 -14.59 36.15
CA GLU A 240 -26.74 -14.76 36.92
C GLU A 240 -25.75 -13.65 36.55
N PHE A 241 -25.55 -13.44 35.25
CA PHE A 241 -24.73 -12.35 34.72
C PHE A 241 -25.51 -11.63 33.62
N PRO A 242 -25.84 -10.34 33.78
CA PRO A 242 -26.65 -9.60 32.81
C PRO A 242 -25.95 -9.49 31.45
N TYR A 243 -26.72 -9.29 30.39
CA TYR A 243 -26.17 -9.03 29.06
C TYR A 243 -25.27 -7.80 29.02
N GLY A 244 -24.37 -7.75 28.03
CA GLY A 244 -23.44 -6.64 27.85
C GLY A 244 -22.07 -6.83 28.49
N GLN A 245 -21.31 -5.73 28.52
CA GLN A 245 -19.93 -5.71 29.02
C GLN A 245 -19.85 -5.92 30.55
N GLU A 246 -20.75 -5.31 31.32
CA GLU A 246 -20.66 -5.36 32.79
C GLU A 246 -20.81 -6.80 33.33
N GLY A 247 -21.82 -7.53 32.85
CA GLY A 247 -21.99 -8.94 33.20
C GLY A 247 -20.89 -9.81 32.62
N GLY A 248 -20.44 -9.52 31.40
CA GLY A 248 -19.33 -10.22 30.74
C GLY A 248 -18.04 -10.15 31.53
N MET A 249 -17.65 -8.98 32.03
CA MET A 249 -16.45 -8.80 32.85
C MET A 249 -16.52 -9.62 34.14
N LYS A 250 -17.65 -9.54 34.88
CA LYS A 250 -17.84 -10.33 36.12
C LYS A 250 -17.79 -11.83 35.85
N PHE A 251 -18.38 -12.27 34.74
CA PHE A 251 -18.35 -13.67 34.32
C PHE A 251 -16.93 -14.12 33.95
N LEU A 252 -16.20 -13.31 33.18
CA LEU A 252 -14.83 -13.61 32.76
C LEU A 252 -13.86 -13.64 33.93
N GLU A 253 -13.95 -12.70 34.86
CA GLU A 253 -13.14 -12.68 36.09
C GLU A 253 -13.32 -13.98 36.89
N LYS A 254 -14.56 -14.48 37.00
CA LYS A 254 -14.84 -15.77 37.65
C LYS A 254 -14.21 -16.94 36.89
N ARG A 255 -14.19 -16.91 35.55
CA ARG A 255 -13.63 -17.99 34.71
C ARG A 255 -12.10 -18.02 34.68
N LEU A 256 -11.47 -16.85 34.63
CA LEU A 256 -10.00 -16.71 34.60
C LEU A 256 -9.36 -16.64 35.99
N LYS A 257 -10.16 -16.65 37.06
CA LYS A 257 -9.65 -16.71 38.43
C LYS A 257 -8.74 -17.93 38.63
N ILE A 258 -7.49 -17.67 38.97
CA ILE A 258 -6.50 -18.68 39.35
C ILE A 258 -6.77 -19.07 40.82
N SER A 259 -6.89 -20.37 41.08
CA SER A 259 -7.04 -20.92 42.43
C SER A 259 -6.02 -22.03 42.66
N GLU A 260 -5.47 -22.11 43.87
CA GLU A 260 -4.52 -23.16 44.26
C GLU A 260 -5.09 -24.58 44.15
N ASN A 261 -6.41 -24.71 44.19
CA ASN A 261 -7.10 -26.00 44.06
C ASN A 261 -7.24 -26.47 42.59
N GLN A 262 -6.88 -25.64 41.62
CA GLN A 262 -6.91 -26.00 40.19
C GLN A 262 -5.67 -26.83 39.83
N HIS A 263 -5.82 -27.75 38.86
CA HIS A 263 -4.69 -28.44 38.27
C HIS A 263 -3.68 -27.45 37.68
N GLU A 264 -2.38 -27.75 37.76
CA GLU A 264 -1.30 -26.84 37.37
C GLU A 264 -1.44 -26.37 35.91
N GLU A 265 -1.85 -27.27 35.01
CA GLU A 265 -2.11 -26.97 33.60
C GLU A 265 -3.16 -25.86 33.43
N LEU A 266 -4.27 -25.91 34.18
CA LEU A 266 -5.36 -24.93 34.13
C LEU A 266 -4.93 -23.58 34.70
N GLN A 267 -4.08 -23.58 35.73
CA GLN A 267 -3.47 -22.37 36.27
C GLN A 267 -2.52 -21.74 35.25
N ASN A 268 -1.72 -22.57 34.58
CA ASN A 268 -0.75 -22.12 33.59
C ASN A 268 -1.47 -21.45 32.42
N VAL A 269 -2.50 -22.08 31.83
CA VAL A 269 -3.28 -21.46 30.74
C VAL A 269 -3.79 -20.05 31.13
N ARG A 270 -4.37 -19.90 32.32
CA ARG A 270 -4.88 -18.61 32.82
C ARG A 270 -3.78 -17.58 33.04
N LYS A 271 -2.67 -17.96 33.68
CA LYS A 271 -1.51 -17.07 33.90
C LYS A 271 -0.99 -16.52 32.58
N HIS A 272 -0.89 -17.38 31.58
CA HIS A 272 -0.36 -16.96 30.30
C HIS A 272 -1.34 -16.12 29.48
N ILE A 273 -2.65 -16.38 29.52
CA ILE A 273 -3.63 -15.48 28.87
C ILE A 273 -3.47 -14.06 29.43
N HIS A 274 -3.33 -13.91 30.75
CA HIS A 274 -3.06 -12.62 31.38
C HIS A 274 -1.69 -12.02 31.00
N SER A 275 -0.68 -12.84 30.70
CA SER A 275 0.64 -12.37 30.30
C SER A 275 0.70 -11.98 28.81
N CYS A 276 -0.15 -12.57 27.97
CA CYS A 276 -0.11 -12.37 26.52
C CYS A 276 -0.85 -11.09 26.07
N PHE A 277 -1.97 -10.74 26.72
CA PHE A 277 -2.82 -9.63 26.30
C PHE A 277 -2.77 -8.45 27.26
N THR A 278 -2.70 -7.24 26.72
CA THR A 278 -2.71 -5.98 27.47
C THR A 278 -4.07 -5.74 28.10
N ASN A 279 -5.13 -5.90 27.32
CA ASN A 279 -6.51 -5.78 27.77
C ASN A 279 -7.27 -7.07 27.44
N ILE A 280 -8.04 -7.55 28.41
CA ILE A 280 -8.92 -8.70 28.22
C ILE A 280 -10.30 -8.28 28.69
N SER A 281 -11.28 -8.36 27.80
CA SER A 281 -12.65 -7.98 28.06
C SER A 281 -13.62 -9.09 27.66
N CYS A 282 -14.86 -9.00 28.12
CA CYS A 282 -15.91 -9.95 27.77
C CYS A 282 -17.25 -9.25 27.59
N PHE A 283 -18.02 -9.72 26.61
CA PHE A 283 -19.36 -9.22 26.32
C PHE A 283 -20.31 -10.41 26.15
N LEU A 284 -21.44 -10.38 26.86
CA LEU A 284 -22.47 -11.43 26.79
C LEU A 284 -23.60 -10.97 25.86
N MET A 285 -23.79 -11.70 24.75
CA MET A 285 -24.85 -11.45 23.79
C MET A 285 -26.02 -12.42 23.99
N PRO A 286 -27.28 -11.94 23.92
CA PRO A 286 -28.44 -12.83 23.88
C PRO A 286 -28.48 -13.64 22.58
N HIS A 287 -29.41 -14.59 22.51
CA HIS A 287 -29.70 -15.32 21.27
C HIS A 287 -30.43 -14.39 20.27
N PRO A 288 -30.10 -14.40 18.96
CA PRO A 288 -30.70 -13.48 17.96
C PRO A 288 -32.14 -13.81 17.56
N GLY A 289 -32.75 -14.82 18.18
CA GLY A 289 -34.07 -15.37 17.84
C GLY A 289 -34.02 -16.61 16.95
N LEU A 290 -35.05 -17.46 17.08
CA LEU A 290 -35.12 -18.74 16.36
C LEU A 290 -35.22 -18.58 14.85
N LYS A 291 -35.82 -17.46 14.37
CA LYS A 291 -35.92 -17.15 12.94
C LYS A 291 -34.54 -17.03 12.32
N VAL A 292 -33.65 -16.26 12.95
CA VAL A 292 -32.25 -16.09 12.51
C VAL A 292 -31.50 -17.42 12.46
N ALA A 293 -31.73 -18.29 13.45
CA ALA A 293 -31.00 -19.56 13.56
C ALA A 293 -31.51 -20.67 12.61
N THR A 294 -32.80 -20.66 12.25
CA THR A 294 -33.44 -21.83 11.60
C THR A 294 -34.08 -21.53 10.24
N ASN A 295 -34.40 -20.27 9.93
CA ASN A 295 -35.06 -19.93 8.67
C ASN A 295 -34.03 -19.90 7.53
N PRO A 296 -34.15 -20.77 6.51
CA PRO A 296 -33.20 -20.79 5.38
C PRO A 296 -33.31 -19.55 4.47
N HIS A 297 -34.42 -18.80 4.57
CA HIS A 297 -34.66 -17.58 3.78
C HIS A 297 -34.33 -16.29 4.53
N PHE A 298 -33.75 -16.39 5.73
CA PHE A 298 -33.32 -15.22 6.47
C PHE A 298 -32.17 -14.51 5.76
N ASP A 299 -32.34 -13.22 5.47
CA ASP A 299 -31.41 -12.37 4.71
C ASP A 299 -30.84 -11.21 5.55
N GLY A 300 -30.99 -11.26 6.88
CA GLY A 300 -30.34 -10.32 7.79
C GLY A 300 -31.18 -9.11 8.18
N ARG A 301 -32.46 -9.03 7.74
CA ARG A 301 -33.35 -7.92 8.09
C ARG A 301 -33.60 -7.81 9.58
N LEU A 302 -33.51 -6.59 10.10
CA LEU A 302 -33.62 -6.31 11.54
C LEU A 302 -34.98 -6.71 12.13
N LYS A 303 -36.07 -6.57 11.36
CA LYS A 303 -37.43 -6.92 11.82
C LYS A 303 -37.60 -8.41 12.19
N GLU A 304 -36.69 -9.27 11.74
CA GLU A 304 -36.72 -10.71 12.01
C GLU A 304 -35.77 -11.13 13.13
N ILE A 305 -35.04 -10.19 13.71
CA ILE A 305 -34.08 -10.38 14.80
C ILE A 305 -34.75 -9.99 16.12
N ASP A 306 -34.47 -10.75 17.19
CA ASP A 306 -35.01 -10.45 18.52
C ASP A 306 -34.55 -9.07 19.02
N GLN A 307 -35.48 -8.29 19.57
CA GLN A 307 -35.23 -6.90 19.97
C GLN A 307 -34.14 -6.78 21.04
N GLU A 308 -34.06 -7.72 21.98
CA GLU A 308 -33.02 -7.73 23.02
C GLU A 308 -31.61 -7.91 22.41
N PHE A 309 -31.51 -8.68 21.33
CA PHE A 309 -30.26 -8.82 20.56
C PHE A 309 -29.89 -7.51 19.88
N ILE A 310 -30.84 -6.84 19.23
CA ILE A 310 -30.63 -5.54 18.59
C ILE A 310 -30.15 -4.49 19.60
N SER A 311 -30.80 -4.41 20.77
CA SER A 311 -30.42 -3.47 21.83
C SER A 311 -29.01 -3.72 22.34
N ASN A 312 -28.58 -4.97 22.49
CA ASN A 312 -27.21 -5.29 22.91
C ASN A 312 -26.20 -5.08 21.77
N LEU A 313 -26.59 -5.31 20.50
CA LEU A 313 -25.77 -5.05 19.33
C LEU A 313 -25.49 -3.54 19.16
N GLN A 314 -26.49 -2.69 19.45
CA GLN A 314 -26.37 -1.23 19.52
C GLN A 314 -25.34 -0.74 20.53
N VAL A 315 -25.07 -1.53 21.57
CA VAL A 315 -24.02 -1.24 22.56
C VAL A 315 -22.69 -1.86 22.15
N LEU A 316 -22.70 -3.12 21.67
CA LEU A 316 -21.51 -3.88 21.31
C LEU A 316 -20.69 -3.19 20.21
N VAL A 317 -21.31 -2.83 19.09
CA VAL A 317 -20.55 -2.36 17.91
C VAL A 317 -19.88 -1.01 18.17
N PRO A 318 -20.54 0.01 18.75
CA PRO A 318 -19.86 1.25 19.13
C PRO A 318 -18.83 1.06 20.25
N TRP A 319 -19.03 0.08 21.14
CA TRP A 319 -18.01 -0.27 22.12
C TRP A 319 -16.74 -0.82 21.47
N LEU A 320 -16.86 -1.61 20.40
CA LEU A 320 -15.72 -2.15 19.67
C LEU A 320 -15.06 -1.13 18.72
N LEU A 321 -15.88 -0.38 17.97
CA LEU A 321 -15.42 0.41 16.82
C LEU A 321 -15.51 1.92 17.02
N GLY A 322 -16.00 2.38 18.18
CA GLY A 322 -16.08 3.79 18.48
C GLY A 322 -14.68 4.44 18.44
N PRO A 323 -14.53 5.68 17.92
CA PRO A 323 -13.21 6.30 17.69
C PRO A 323 -12.29 6.35 18.92
N LYS A 324 -12.86 6.36 20.13
CA LYS A 324 -12.14 6.31 21.42
C LYS A 324 -11.52 4.95 21.73
N ASN A 325 -12.11 3.88 21.23
CA ASN A 325 -11.79 2.50 21.59
C ASN A 325 -10.93 1.80 20.52
N LEU A 326 -10.60 2.51 19.44
CA LEU A 326 -9.74 2.01 18.37
C LEU A 326 -8.27 2.06 18.80
N ASP A 327 -7.78 0.92 19.29
CA ASP A 327 -6.37 0.73 19.62
C ASP A 327 -5.53 0.55 18.35
N VAL A 328 -4.58 1.45 18.12
CA VAL A 328 -3.62 1.36 17.01
C VAL A 328 -2.76 0.13 17.22
N LYS A 329 -2.50 -0.63 16.15
CA LYS A 329 -1.65 -1.81 16.21
C LYS A 329 -0.25 -1.44 16.68
N GLU A 330 0.18 -2.08 17.75
CA GLU A 330 1.54 -1.96 18.27
C GLU A 330 2.23 -3.32 18.26
N ILE A 331 3.50 -3.31 17.83
CA ILE A 331 4.41 -4.45 17.93
C ILE A 331 5.72 -3.93 18.52
N ASN A 332 6.19 -4.55 19.60
CA ASN A 332 7.35 -4.10 20.37
C ASN A 332 7.25 -2.64 20.88
N GLY A 333 6.04 -2.18 21.23
CA GLY A 333 5.79 -0.80 21.66
C GLY A 333 6.00 0.25 20.57
N SER A 334 6.11 -0.16 19.31
CA SER A 334 6.09 0.74 18.16
C SER A 334 4.76 0.61 17.43
N LYS A 335 4.17 1.75 17.08
CA LYS A 335 2.93 1.80 16.31
C LYS A 335 3.19 1.39 14.86
N ILE A 336 2.28 0.61 14.31
CA ILE A 336 2.41 0.00 12.99
C ILE A 336 1.55 0.77 11.98
N THR A 337 2.10 1.02 10.80
CA THR A 337 1.39 1.61 9.67
C THR A 337 0.81 0.54 8.75
N CYS A 338 -0.10 0.89 7.84
CA CYS A 338 -0.60 -0.06 6.82
C CYS A 338 0.53 -0.73 6.03
N ARG A 339 1.57 0.03 5.63
CA ARG A 339 2.76 -0.53 5.00
C ARG A 339 3.52 -1.49 5.91
N GLY A 340 3.72 -1.12 7.18
CA GLY A 340 4.38 -2.00 8.14
C GLY A 340 3.61 -3.30 8.33
N LEU A 341 2.29 -3.24 8.41
CA LEU A 341 1.42 -4.40 8.60
C LEU A 341 1.56 -5.44 7.48
N LEU A 342 1.74 -4.99 6.23
CA LEU A 342 2.01 -5.87 5.09
C LEU A 342 3.29 -6.71 5.30
N GLU A 343 4.37 -6.09 5.79
CA GLU A 343 5.63 -6.80 6.05
C GLU A 343 5.49 -7.86 7.15
N TYR A 344 4.70 -7.59 8.21
CA TYR A 344 4.38 -8.62 9.21
C TYR A 344 3.56 -9.75 8.62
N PHE A 345 2.58 -9.46 7.76
CA PHE A 345 1.81 -10.49 7.07
C PHE A 345 2.72 -11.45 6.30
N LYS A 346 3.63 -10.90 5.49
CA LYS A 346 4.59 -11.67 4.69
C LYS A 346 5.56 -12.47 5.55
N ALA A 347 6.09 -11.87 6.62
CA ALA A 347 7.00 -12.57 7.51
C ALA A 347 6.30 -13.70 8.26
N TYR A 348 5.12 -13.44 8.83
CA TYR A 348 4.38 -14.44 9.59
C TYR A 348 3.93 -15.61 8.72
N ILE A 349 3.37 -15.37 7.54
CA ILE A 349 2.91 -16.47 6.70
C ILE A 349 4.04 -17.44 6.33
N LYS A 350 5.23 -16.90 6.04
CA LYS A 350 6.40 -17.68 5.65
C LYS A 350 6.84 -18.68 6.72
N ILE A 351 6.58 -18.38 7.99
CA ILE A 351 6.86 -19.26 9.12
C ILE A 351 5.85 -20.41 9.19
N TYR A 352 4.59 -20.13 8.88
CA TYR A 352 3.49 -21.11 8.97
C TYR A 352 3.35 -22.00 7.72
N GLN A 353 4.10 -21.70 6.65
CA GLN A 353 4.18 -22.51 5.44
C GLN A 353 4.89 -23.86 5.64
N GLY A 354 5.69 -24.03 6.70
CA GLY A 354 6.35 -25.31 7.02
C GLY A 354 5.38 -26.39 7.50
N GLU A 355 5.74 -27.67 7.42
CA GLU A 355 4.84 -28.80 7.71
C GLU A 355 4.35 -28.88 9.18
N GLU A 356 5.10 -28.29 10.11
CA GLU A 356 4.79 -28.26 11.54
C GLU A 356 4.38 -26.87 12.03
N LEU A 357 3.65 -26.83 13.14
CA LEU A 357 3.43 -25.56 13.84
C LEU A 357 4.78 -24.97 14.24
N PRO A 358 5.04 -23.69 13.95
CA PRO A 358 6.36 -23.14 14.12
C PRO A 358 6.75 -23.07 15.59
N HIS A 359 8.01 -23.39 15.86
CA HIS A 359 8.56 -23.23 17.20
C HIS A 359 8.49 -21.75 17.61
N PRO A 360 8.14 -21.42 18.86
CA PRO A 360 7.92 -20.03 19.25
C PRO A 360 9.14 -19.10 19.08
N LYS A 361 10.36 -19.65 19.13
CA LYS A 361 11.59 -18.93 18.77
C LYS A 361 11.58 -18.42 17.32
N SER A 362 11.09 -19.22 16.38
CA SER A 362 10.99 -18.85 14.97
C SER A 362 9.98 -17.71 14.77
N MET A 363 8.88 -17.73 15.52
CA MET A 363 7.89 -16.63 15.53
C MET A 363 8.49 -15.31 16.03
N LEU A 364 9.31 -15.37 17.08
CA LEU A 364 9.99 -14.19 17.61
C LEU A 364 11.01 -13.66 16.60
N GLN A 365 11.84 -14.53 16.04
CA GLN A 365 12.81 -14.16 15.02
C GLN A 365 12.12 -13.48 13.83
N ALA A 366 11.04 -14.04 13.31
CA ALA A 366 10.35 -13.43 12.19
C ALA A 366 9.64 -12.11 12.55
N THR A 367 9.19 -11.94 13.79
CA THR A 367 8.75 -10.61 14.28
C THR A 367 9.90 -9.62 14.23
N ALA A 368 11.11 -10.02 14.63
CA ALA A 368 12.31 -9.19 14.48
C ALA A 368 12.64 -8.89 13.01
N GLU A 369 12.50 -9.86 12.11
CA GLU A 369 12.69 -9.68 10.67
C GLU A 369 11.67 -8.68 10.09
N ALA A 370 10.39 -8.85 10.40
CA ALA A 370 9.31 -7.97 9.97
C ALA A 370 9.49 -6.54 10.51
N ASN A 371 9.84 -6.38 11.79
CA ASN A 371 10.14 -5.07 12.39
C ASN A 371 11.24 -4.35 11.58
N ASN A 372 12.30 -5.06 11.22
CA ASN A 372 13.40 -4.49 10.45
C ASN A 372 12.98 -4.18 9.00
N LEU A 373 12.27 -5.08 8.33
CA LEU A 373 11.76 -4.86 6.97
C LEU A 373 10.79 -3.68 6.90
N ALA A 374 9.88 -3.56 7.86
CA ALA A 374 8.97 -2.41 7.98
C ALA A 374 9.77 -1.10 8.14
N ALA A 375 10.84 -1.10 8.96
CA ALA A 375 11.72 0.06 9.11
C ALA A 375 12.51 0.40 7.83
N VAL A 376 12.99 -0.61 7.08
CA VAL A 376 13.63 -0.42 5.77
C VAL A 376 12.63 0.20 4.79
N ALA A 377 11.42 -0.34 4.69
CA ALA A 377 10.38 0.14 3.80
C ALA A 377 9.93 1.57 4.11
N ALA A 378 9.85 1.94 5.40
CA ALA A 378 9.57 3.31 5.82
C ALA A 378 10.70 4.28 5.45
N ALA A 379 11.95 3.92 5.73
CA ALA A 379 13.12 4.75 5.42
C ALA A 379 13.33 4.95 3.91
N LYS A 380 13.18 3.88 3.12
CA LYS A 380 13.32 3.92 1.67
C LYS A 380 12.30 4.83 1.00
N ASP A 381 11.06 4.80 1.45
CA ASP A 381 10.02 5.64 0.89
C ASP A 381 10.18 7.12 1.27
N LEU A 382 10.66 7.41 2.50
CA LEU A 382 11.04 8.77 2.87
C LEU A 382 12.11 9.32 1.92
N TYR A 383 13.12 8.51 1.64
CA TYR A 383 14.17 8.85 0.68
C TYR A 383 13.57 9.10 -0.71
N ASN A 384 12.72 8.20 -1.20
CA ASN A 384 12.10 8.30 -2.51
C ASN A 384 11.25 9.57 -2.65
N ARG A 385 10.39 9.86 -1.66
CA ARG A 385 9.53 11.05 -1.64
C ARG A 385 10.33 12.35 -1.68
N LYS A 386 11.37 12.46 -0.85
CA LYS A 386 12.24 13.64 -0.82
C LYS A 386 13.07 13.79 -2.10
N MET A 387 13.52 12.69 -2.71
CA MET A 387 14.24 12.72 -3.98
C MET A 387 13.33 13.10 -5.15
N GLU A 388 12.07 12.68 -5.13
CA GLU A 388 11.06 13.10 -6.12
C GLU A 388 10.75 14.59 -6.00
N GLU A 389 10.68 15.13 -4.77
CA GLU A 389 10.53 16.58 -4.56
C GLU A 389 11.71 17.39 -5.11
N VAL A 390 12.92 16.82 -5.11
CA VAL A 390 14.15 17.48 -5.59
C VAL A 390 14.33 17.33 -7.10
N SER A 391 14.16 16.11 -7.62
CA SER A 391 14.57 15.72 -8.96
C SER A 391 13.51 15.00 -9.79
N GLY A 392 12.26 14.97 -9.31
CA GLY A 392 11.12 14.34 -9.98
C GLY A 392 10.76 14.96 -11.32
N GLY A 393 9.85 14.34 -12.08
CA GLY A 393 9.58 14.66 -13.50
C GLY A 393 9.37 16.15 -13.80
N ASP A 394 8.62 16.85 -12.94
CA ASP A 394 8.26 18.26 -13.10
C ASP A 394 9.34 19.25 -12.61
N ARG A 395 10.44 18.75 -12.04
CA ARG A 395 11.54 19.58 -11.53
C ARG A 395 12.59 19.86 -12.59
N PRO A 396 13.19 21.06 -12.61
CA PRO A 396 14.24 21.40 -13.57
C PRO A 396 15.49 20.54 -13.36
N PHE A 397 16.36 20.51 -14.37
CA PHE A 397 17.66 19.85 -14.28
C PHE A 397 18.49 20.42 -13.12
N LEU A 398 19.07 19.54 -12.33
CA LEU A 398 20.03 19.86 -11.27
C LEU A 398 21.45 19.51 -11.70
N ALA A 399 22.43 20.35 -11.34
CA ALA A 399 23.83 20.03 -11.57
C ALA A 399 24.21 18.74 -10.81
N PRO A 400 25.03 17.84 -11.38
CA PRO A 400 25.36 16.56 -10.72
C PRO A 400 25.95 16.72 -9.32
N SER A 401 26.77 17.75 -9.09
CA SER A 401 27.34 18.06 -7.78
C SER A 401 26.28 18.49 -6.75
N GLU A 402 25.26 19.23 -7.18
CA GLU A 402 24.17 19.64 -6.29
C GLU A 402 23.23 18.47 -6.01
N LEU A 403 22.91 17.67 -7.02
CA LEU A 403 22.11 16.45 -6.87
C LEU A 403 22.76 15.48 -5.88
N GLN A 404 24.08 15.29 -5.97
CA GLN A 404 24.83 14.45 -5.05
C GLN A 404 24.87 15.00 -3.62
N ALA A 405 24.98 16.33 -3.45
CA ALA A 405 24.91 16.98 -2.14
C ALA A 405 23.51 16.81 -1.50
N ARG A 406 22.44 16.96 -2.29
CA ARG A 406 21.05 16.74 -1.82
C ARG A 406 20.82 15.29 -1.45
N HIS A 407 21.28 14.36 -2.28
CA HIS A 407 21.22 12.92 -1.99
C HIS A 407 21.91 12.58 -0.67
N ALA A 408 23.12 13.10 -0.41
CA ALA A 408 23.84 12.79 0.83
C ALA A 408 23.06 13.19 2.09
N VAL A 409 22.38 14.36 2.06
CA VAL A 409 21.54 14.82 3.17
C VAL A 409 20.31 13.91 3.35
N ILE A 410 19.58 13.64 2.27
CA ILE A 410 18.36 12.82 2.32
C ILE A 410 18.68 11.37 2.71
N ARG A 411 19.83 10.84 2.25
CA ARG A 411 20.35 9.52 2.63
C ARG A 411 20.57 9.45 4.14
N GLU A 412 21.28 10.41 4.74
CA GLU A 412 21.51 10.38 6.19
C GLU A 412 20.20 10.53 6.99
N GLU A 413 19.25 11.34 6.52
CA GLU A 413 17.93 11.44 7.15
C GLU A 413 17.17 10.11 7.11
N ALA A 414 17.17 9.40 5.97
CA ALA A 414 16.54 8.09 5.85
C ALA A 414 17.20 7.04 6.76
N LEU A 415 18.54 7.04 6.85
CA LEU A 415 19.28 6.15 7.74
C LEU A 415 19.04 6.50 9.22
N ALA A 416 18.93 7.78 9.56
CA ALA A 416 18.59 8.23 10.90
C ALA A 416 17.20 7.74 11.32
N VAL A 417 16.21 7.76 10.41
CA VAL A 417 14.89 7.18 10.65
C VAL A 417 14.99 5.68 10.93
N PHE A 418 15.70 4.92 10.09
CA PHE A 418 15.89 3.49 10.33
C PHE A 418 16.54 3.20 11.70
N ARG A 419 17.60 3.94 12.05
CA ARG A 419 18.31 3.77 13.34
C ARG A 419 17.41 4.13 14.52
N GLY A 420 16.57 5.16 14.40
CA GLY A 420 15.68 5.65 15.46
C GLY A 420 14.50 4.74 15.81
N VAL A 421 14.10 3.82 14.91
CA VAL A 421 13.02 2.85 15.19
C VAL A 421 13.46 1.81 16.22
N LYS A 422 12.64 1.54 17.23
CA LYS A 422 12.88 0.45 18.19
C LYS A 422 12.66 -0.90 17.49
N LYS A 423 13.69 -1.73 17.43
CA LYS A 423 13.69 -3.02 16.70
C LYS A 423 14.05 -4.17 17.65
N MET A 424 13.47 -5.35 17.41
CA MET A 424 13.84 -6.59 18.11
C MET A 424 15.14 -7.20 17.52
N GLY A 425 15.82 -8.05 18.28
CA GLY A 425 17.03 -8.77 17.84
C GLY A 425 18.36 -8.00 18.02
N GLY A 426 18.33 -6.77 18.51
CA GLY A 426 19.52 -5.96 18.79
C GLY A 426 20.16 -5.31 17.56
N GLU A 427 21.24 -4.57 17.78
CA GLU A 427 21.94 -3.83 16.72
C GLU A 427 22.66 -4.74 15.72
N GLU A 428 23.22 -5.87 16.18
CA GLU A 428 23.90 -6.82 15.28
C GLU A 428 22.95 -7.43 14.26
N PHE A 429 21.75 -7.83 14.69
CA PHE A 429 20.72 -8.32 13.77
C PHE A 429 20.23 -7.23 12.82
N SER A 430 20.07 -6.00 13.32
CA SER A 430 19.64 -4.85 12.52
C SER A 430 20.68 -4.41 11.49
N ARG A 431 21.97 -4.74 11.69
CA ARG A 431 23.07 -4.34 10.80
C ARG A 431 22.91 -4.87 9.38
N ARG A 432 22.41 -6.10 9.19
CA ARG A 432 22.21 -6.68 7.85
C ARG A 432 21.17 -5.88 7.05
N TYR A 433 20.11 -5.43 7.70
CA TYR A 433 19.04 -4.64 7.10
C TYR A 433 19.46 -3.19 6.85
N LEU A 434 20.31 -2.64 7.71
CA LEU A 434 20.93 -1.33 7.47
C LEU A 434 21.77 -1.35 6.19
N LEU A 435 22.62 -2.36 6.01
CA LEU A 435 23.43 -2.52 4.80
C LEU A 435 22.56 -2.72 3.54
N GLN A 436 21.48 -3.49 3.66
CA GLN A 436 20.50 -3.65 2.59
C GLN A 436 19.85 -2.31 2.21
N LEU A 437 19.39 -1.52 3.19
CA LEU A 437 18.80 -0.20 2.96
C LEU A 437 19.78 0.75 2.27
N GLU A 438 21.05 0.76 2.70
CA GLU A 438 22.08 1.57 2.04
C GLU A 438 22.25 1.19 0.57
N ALA A 439 22.35 -0.12 0.27
CA ALA A 439 22.45 -0.59 -1.11
C ALA A 439 21.22 -0.24 -1.96
N GLU A 440 20.01 -0.40 -1.43
CA GLU A 440 18.78 -0.05 -2.14
C GLU A 440 18.64 1.46 -2.38
N ILE A 441 19.09 2.31 -1.44
CA ILE A 441 19.14 3.76 -1.63
C ILE A 441 20.14 4.14 -2.72
N ASP A 442 21.31 3.51 -2.73
CA ASP A 442 22.35 3.78 -3.73
C ASP A 442 21.87 3.36 -5.14
N GLU A 443 21.17 2.23 -5.26
CA GLU A 443 20.52 1.80 -6.52
C GLU A 443 19.45 2.79 -6.99
N LEU A 444 18.57 3.26 -6.10
CA LEU A 444 17.59 4.29 -6.43
C LEU A 444 18.26 5.60 -6.86
N PHE A 445 19.37 5.97 -6.23
CA PHE A 445 20.10 7.17 -6.61
C PHE A 445 20.63 7.10 -8.05
N VAL A 446 21.14 5.94 -8.48
CA VAL A 446 21.56 5.73 -9.88
C VAL A 446 20.39 5.97 -10.86
N GLN A 447 19.17 5.59 -10.49
CA GLN A 447 17.98 5.86 -11.31
C GLN A 447 17.69 7.37 -11.39
N TYR A 448 17.77 8.09 -10.26
CA TYR A 448 17.59 9.54 -10.22
C TYR A 448 18.67 10.30 -11.02
N ILE A 449 19.93 9.83 -11.02
CA ILE A 449 20.98 10.41 -11.88
C ILE A 449 20.58 10.30 -13.35
N LYS A 450 20.21 9.10 -13.81
CA LYS A 450 19.79 8.86 -15.20
C LYS A 450 18.58 9.71 -15.58
N HIS A 451 17.60 9.78 -14.67
CA HIS A 451 16.40 10.59 -14.88
C HIS A 451 16.74 12.08 -15.00
N ASN A 452 17.60 12.61 -14.11
CA ASN A 452 18.06 13.99 -14.17
C ASN A 452 18.87 14.29 -15.43
N ASP A 453 19.81 13.42 -15.82
CA ASP A 453 20.62 13.60 -17.03
C ASP A 453 19.78 13.64 -18.31
N SER A 454 18.69 12.87 -18.35
CA SER A 454 17.76 12.88 -19.49
C SER A 454 17.16 14.27 -19.74
N LYS A 455 16.94 15.07 -18.69
CA LYS A 455 16.42 16.44 -18.78
C LYS A 455 17.41 17.37 -19.49
N ASN A 456 18.71 17.19 -19.24
CA ASN A 456 19.75 17.99 -19.89
C ASN A 456 19.83 17.71 -21.39
N ILE A 457 19.63 16.47 -21.82
CA ILE A 457 19.69 16.09 -23.25
C ILE A 457 18.58 16.77 -24.05
N PHE A 458 17.36 16.85 -23.52
CA PHE A 458 16.26 17.56 -24.18
C PHE A 458 16.50 19.07 -24.27
N HIS A 459 17.06 19.69 -23.23
CA HIS A 459 17.48 21.09 -23.28
C HIS A 459 18.64 21.31 -24.26
N ALA A 460 19.61 20.40 -24.30
CA ALA A 460 20.77 20.47 -25.18
C ALA A 460 20.41 20.27 -26.66
N ALA A 461 19.32 19.56 -26.98
CA ALA A 461 18.83 19.40 -28.35
C ALA A 461 18.02 20.60 -28.87
N ARG A 462 17.55 21.48 -27.97
CA ARG A 462 16.73 22.65 -28.31
C ARG A 462 17.50 23.69 -29.11
N THR A 463 18.70 24.03 -28.67
CA THR A 463 19.57 25.01 -29.33
C THR A 463 19.91 24.64 -30.78
N PRO A 464 20.42 23.42 -31.08
CA PRO A 464 20.71 23.04 -32.45
C PRO A 464 19.45 22.98 -33.31
N ALA A 465 18.31 22.50 -32.77
CA ALA A 465 17.05 22.49 -33.50
C ALA A 465 16.57 23.90 -33.88
N THR A 466 16.65 24.86 -32.94
CA THR A 466 16.26 26.25 -33.18
C THR A 466 17.13 26.89 -34.26
N LEU A 467 18.46 26.73 -34.16
CA LEU A 467 19.40 27.25 -35.15
C LEU A 467 19.18 26.61 -36.53
N PHE A 468 18.87 25.30 -36.59
CA PHE A 468 18.58 24.61 -37.85
C PHE A 468 17.31 25.15 -38.53
N VAL A 469 16.26 25.44 -37.76
CA VAL A 469 15.03 26.06 -38.27
C VAL A 469 15.30 27.46 -38.81
N VAL A 470 16.08 28.29 -38.10
CA VAL A 470 16.47 29.63 -38.56
C VAL A 470 17.26 29.56 -39.87
N ILE A 471 18.22 28.63 -39.96
CA ILE A 471 19.01 28.37 -41.17
C ILE A 471 18.08 28.01 -42.33
N PHE A 472 17.14 27.08 -42.11
CA PHE A 472 16.20 26.64 -43.14
C PHE A 472 15.29 27.78 -43.64
N VAL A 473 14.69 28.54 -42.71
CA VAL A 473 13.79 29.65 -43.05
C VAL A 473 14.51 30.75 -43.81
N MET A 474 15.73 31.11 -43.39
CA MET A 474 16.52 32.14 -44.05
C MET A 474 17.01 31.68 -45.44
N TYR A 475 17.37 30.41 -45.60
CA TYR A 475 17.73 29.84 -46.90
C TYR A 475 16.57 29.90 -47.90
N VAL A 476 15.37 29.47 -47.48
CA VAL A 476 14.17 29.53 -48.33
C VAL A 476 13.82 30.99 -48.66
N SER A 477 13.89 31.89 -47.67
CA SER A 477 13.59 33.32 -47.87
C SER A 477 14.57 33.99 -48.83
N ALA A 478 15.88 33.68 -48.73
CA ALA A 478 16.89 34.16 -49.65
C ALA A 478 16.65 33.66 -51.08
N GLY A 479 16.27 32.39 -51.25
CA GLY A 479 15.94 31.82 -52.55
C GLY A 479 14.74 32.48 -53.22
N ILE A 480 13.65 32.72 -52.47
CA ILE A 480 12.44 33.38 -52.98
C ILE A 480 12.71 34.84 -53.33
N THR A 481 13.37 35.59 -52.44
CA THR A 481 13.63 37.02 -52.65
C THR A 481 14.66 37.27 -53.76
N GLY A 482 15.64 36.38 -53.91
CA GLY A 482 16.56 36.38 -55.04
C GLY A 482 15.85 36.06 -56.37
N PHE A 483 14.86 35.18 -56.36
CA PHE A 483 14.04 34.90 -57.55
C PHE A 483 13.15 36.09 -57.95
N VAL A 484 12.63 36.85 -56.98
CA VAL A 484 11.82 38.05 -57.22
C VAL A 484 12.68 39.26 -57.65
N GLY A 485 14.01 39.18 -57.53
CA GLY A 485 14.95 40.24 -57.93
C GLY A 485 15.18 41.32 -56.87
N VAL A 486 14.92 41.01 -55.59
CA VAL A 486 15.18 41.93 -54.46
C VAL A 486 16.51 41.55 -53.80
N ASP A 487 17.60 41.83 -54.51
CA ASP A 487 18.95 41.37 -54.16
C ASP A 487 19.42 41.87 -52.79
N VAL A 488 18.93 43.04 -52.34
CA VAL A 488 19.28 43.61 -51.03
C VAL A 488 18.76 42.72 -49.90
N ILE A 489 17.52 42.23 -50.01
CA ILE A 489 16.90 41.39 -48.98
C ILE A 489 17.53 39.98 -49.00
N ALA A 490 17.76 39.43 -50.19
CA ALA A 490 18.46 38.15 -50.34
C ALA A 490 19.86 38.20 -49.71
N SER A 491 20.59 39.30 -49.89
CA SER A 491 21.92 39.49 -49.31
C SER A 491 21.87 39.54 -47.77
N VAL A 492 20.87 40.22 -47.20
CA VAL A 492 20.69 40.26 -45.74
C VAL A 492 20.34 38.87 -45.19
N CYS A 493 19.43 38.13 -45.84
CA CYS A 493 19.09 36.77 -45.43
C CYS A 493 20.29 35.83 -45.47
N ASN A 494 21.14 35.93 -46.50
CA ASN A 494 22.38 35.14 -46.60
C ASN A 494 23.41 35.51 -45.51
N MET A 495 23.49 36.78 -45.10
CA MET A 495 24.35 37.20 -44.00
C MET A 495 23.87 36.60 -42.66
N VAL A 496 22.56 36.62 -42.40
CA VAL A 496 21.96 36.00 -41.21
C VAL A 496 22.15 34.48 -41.23
N LEU A 497 22.01 33.84 -42.39
CA LEU A 497 22.30 32.42 -42.59
C LEU A 497 23.75 32.07 -42.24
N GLY A 498 24.72 32.84 -42.75
CA GLY A 498 26.14 32.65 -42.45
C GLY A 498 26.44 32.81 -40.96
N PHE A 499 25.84 33.80 -40.31
CA PHE A 499 25.99 34.00 -38.86
C PHE A 499 25.39 32.84 -38.04
N ALA A 500 24.21 32.33 -38.42
CA ALA A 500 23.57 31.20 -37.76
C ALA A 500 24.39 29.91 -37.92
N LEU A 501 25.00 29.67 -39.09
CA LEU A 501 25.91 28.54 -39.32
C LEU A 501 27.18 28.62 -38.48
N ILE A 502 27.81 29.79 -38.41
CA ILE A 502 28.98 30.01 -37.54
C ILE A 502 28.59 29.74 -36.09
N THR A 503 27.45 30.27 -35.64
CA THR A 503 26.95 30.07 -34.27
C THR A 503 26.70 28.58 -33.97
N LEU A 504 26.14 27.83 -34.93
CA LEU A 504 25.93 26.38 -34.80
C LEU A 504 27.26 25.61 -34.71
N CYS A 505 28.23 25.93 -35.56
CA CYS A 505 29.57 25.32 -35.54
C CYS A 505 30.32 25.65 -34.24
N THR A 506 30.25 26.89 -33.77
CA THR A 506 30.82 27.32 -32.50
C THR A 506 30.16 26.61 -31.33
N TRP A 507 28.83 26.48 -31.33
CA TRP A 507 28.10 25.72 -30.31
C TRP A 507 28.48 24.23 -30.29
N ALA A 508 28.57 23.60 -31.47
CA ALA A 508 28.98 22.20 -31.60
C ALA A 508 30.43 21.99 -31.13
N TYR A 509 31.33 22.93 -31.47
CA TYR A 509 32.71 22.91 -30.99
C TYR A 509 32.80 23.04 -29.46
N ILE A 510 32.10 24.02 -28.86
CA ILE A 510 32.07 24.22 -27.41
C ILE A 510 31.53 22.99 -26.68
N ARG A 511 30.50 22.34 -27.22
CA ARG A 511 29.95 21.11 -26.64
C ARG A 511 30.88 19.91 -26.79
N TYR A 512 31.66 19.84 -27.87
CA TYR A 512 32.63 18.77 -28.11
C TYR A 512 33.93 18.96 -27.31
N SER A 513 34.47 20.18 -27.24
CA SER A 513 35.73 20.49 -26.57
C SER A 513 35.58 20.74 -25.07
N GLY A 514 34.41 21.21 -24.63
CA GLY A 514 34.14 21.56 -23.23
C GLY A 514 34.77 22.90 -22.77
N GLU A 515 35.49 23.60 -23.65
CA GLU A 515 36.05 24.94 -23.38
C GLU A 515 35.02 26.05 -23.68
N TYR A 516 35.11 27.20 -23.00
CA TYR A 516 34.22 28.36 -23.19
C TYR A 516 32.72 28.11 -22.92
N ARG A 517 32.42 27.41 -21.82
CA ARG A 517 31.04 27.10 -21.38
C ARG A 517 30.14 28.33 -21.20
N GLU A 518 30.69 29.48 -20.80
CA GLU A 518 29.93 30.74 -20.66
C GLU A 518 29.39 31.24 -22.01
N LEU A 519 30.19 31.13 -23.08
CA LEU A 519 29.74 31.50 -24.43
C LEU A 519 28.64 30.54 -24.93
N GLY A 520 28.76 29.25 -24.61
CA GLY A 520 27.73 28.25 -24.90
C GLY A 520 26.40 28.56 -24.21
N ALA A 521 26.45 29.00 -22.95
CA ALA A 521 25.25 29.38 -22.19
C ALA A 521 24.54 30.61 -22.79
N VAL A 522 25.30 31.60 -23.29
CA VAL A 522 24.72 32.77 -23.98
C VAL A 522 24.03 32.35 -25.29
N ILE A 523 24.64 31.44 -26.06
CA ILE A 523 24.03 30.90 -27.29
C ILE A 523 22.74 30.13 -26.96
N ASP A 524 22.76 29.30 -25.91
CA ASP A 524 21.59 28.55 -25.43
C ASP A 524 20.46 29.50 -24.99
N GLN A 525 20.78 30.62 -24.32
CA GLN A 525 19.81 31.63 -23.89
C GLN A 525 19.16 32.37 -25.07
N VAL A 526 19.97 32.77 -26.06
CA VAL A 526 19.47 33.45 -27.27
C VAL A 526 18.60 32.51 -28.10
N ALA A 527 19.01 31.25 -28.26
CA ALA A 527 18.21 30.24 -28.95
C ALA A 527 16.90 29.95 -28.18
N GLY A 528 16.93 29.92 -26.85
CA GLY A 528 15.73 29.79 -26.02
C GLY A 528 14.73 30.94 -26.27
N ALA A 529 15.21 32.19 -26.28
CA ALA A 529 14.36 33.35 -26.57
C ALA A 529 13.74 33.29 -27.98
N LEU A 530 14.51 32.86 -28.99
CA LEU A 530 14.02 32.68 -30.36
C LEU A 530 12.99 31.56 -30.46
N TRP A 531 13.22 30.45 -29.76
CA TRP A 531 12.30 29.30 -29.71
C TRP A 531 10.96 29.70 -29.08
N ASP A 532 10.99 30.40 -27.95
CA ASP A 532 9.78 30.81 -27.24
C ASP A 532 8.99 31.89 -28.02
N GLN A 533 9.68 32.82 -28.70
CA GLN A 533 9.03 33.77 -29.62
C GLN A 533 8.41 33.09 -30.86
N GLY A 534 9.10 32.11 -31.44
CA GLY A 534 8.61 31.34 -32.57
C GLY A 534 7.37 30.52 -32.22
N LEU A 535 7.37 29.84 -31.07
CA LEU A 535 6.22 29.07 -30.58
C LEU A 535 5.04 29.97 -30.22
N GLN A 536 5.25 31.10 -29.53
CA GLN A 536 4.15 32.04 -29.25
C GLN A 536 3.48 32.53 -30.54
N HIS A 537 4.24 32.80 -31.60
CA HIS A 537 3.67 33.21 -32.89
C HIS A 537 2.91 32.09 -33.61
N VAL A 538 3.41 30.86 -33.56
CA VAL A 538 2.74 29.69 -34.16
C VAL A 538 1.48 29.32 -33.37
N GLN A 539 1.56 29.34 -32.04
CA GLN A 539 0.45 28.97 -31.14
C GLN A 539 -0.64 30.04 -31.10
N CYS A 540 -0.28 31.32 -31.21
CA CYS A 540 -1.25 32.41 -31.40
C CYS A 540 -1.95 32.31 -32.77
N LYS A 541 -1.21 31.97 -33.84
CA LYS A 541 -1.81 31.69 -35.16
C LYS A 541 -2.67 30.42 -35.16
N TYR A 542 -2.27 29.36 -34.46
CA TYR A 542 -3.02 28.11 -34.37
C TYR A 542 -4.30 28.28 -33.54
N ASN A 543 -4.23 29.00 -32.41
CA ASN A 543 -5.41 29.37 -31.63
C ASN A 543 -6.34 30.31 -32.41
N HIS A 544 -5.81 31.26 -33.18
CA HIS A 544 -6.62 32.09 -34.07
C HIS A 544 -7.24 31.28 -35.22
N PHE A 545 -6.56 30.25 -35.72
CA PHE A 545 -7.07 29.36 -36.77
C PHE A 545 -8.18 28.43 -36.23
N ILE A 546 -8.01 27.88 -35.02
CA ILE A 546 -9.05 27.09 -34.32
C ILE A 546 -10.25 27.98 -33.95
N CYS A 547 -10.02 29.23 -33.52
CA CYS A 547 -11.09 30.18 -33.21
C CYS A 547 -11.82 30.70 -34.46
N CYS A 548 -11.24 30.56 -35.65
CA CYS A 548 -11.91 30.82 -36.93
C CYS A 548 -12.57 29.56 -37.54
N ILE A 549 -12.33 28.36 -37.00
CA ILE A 549 -12.92 27.08 -37.43
C ILE A 549 -14.10 26.65 -36.53
N LYS A 550 -14.20 27.18 -35.31
CA LYS A 550 -15.45 27.22 -34.54
C LYS A 550 -16.26 28.45 -34.92
#